data_AF-A0A961AM64-F1
#
_entry.id   AF-A0A961AM64-F1
#
_cell.length_a   1.000
_cell.length_b   1.000
_cell.length_c   1.000
_cell.angle_alpha   90.00
_cell.angle_beta   90.00
_cell.angle_gamma   90.00
#
_symmetry.space_group_name_H-M   'P 1'
#
loop_
_entity.id
_entity.type
_entity.pdbx_description
1 polymer ?
#
loop_
_entity_poly.entity_id
_entity_poly.type
_entity_poly.pdbx_seq_one_letter_code
_entity_poly.pdbx_strand_id
1 'polypeptide(L)'
;HGNVRHQSGVKPDFGKTTLGETLPDPCSVLTDKIVRMKEERVNQTAHMILAQALGVQLKAPSCDDKNRAEQNIHGEYEPIPGRNPVDFIVLEDLSRYTTDKSRARAENSRLMKWCHRAINEKVKMLAEPFGIPVVEVFASFTSKFDAMTGAPGFRASEISLKERSRWAKAIEREPHMAKLFHQLDEALQLGVKNPRLLAPQQLGEFFVAAKHVKIGDDRKMLPKIRQADINAAVNIGLRAIGSPNCFHAHPRVRIEREVPKSKKSKKSVVSTSNVAGPSKWITRRENKREKAQFESATEVSFKKLSVESTLLKEGKATLMHDPLGIASFGHAMIREHDHPRLAHNAAIFSRRKNELGQCTGAIARLEWGVCEAINAYRMKAWREKASGGFHKDEIPFD
;
A
#
# COMPACT_ATOMS: atom_id res chain seq x y z
N HIS A 1 -47.51 5.71 -14.67
CA HIS A 1 -47.44 5.64 -16.14
C HIS A 1 -46.72 6.90 -16.62
N GLY A 2 -45.39 6.88 -16.65
CA GLY A 2 -44.58 8.01 -17.12
C GLY A 2 -44.52 8.03 -18.64
N ASN A 3 -44.86 9.17 -19.26
CA ASN A 3 -44.75 9.37 -20.69
C ASN A 3 -43.30 9.22 -21.15
N VAL A 4 -42.97 8.12 -21.82
CA VAL A 4 -41.68 7.95 -22.47
C VAL A 4 -41.80 8.50 -23.89
N ARG A 5 -41.31 9.73 -24.14
CA ARG A 5 -41.25 10.34 -25.48
C ARG A 5 -40.36 9.56 -26.46
N HIS A 6 -39.46 8.72 -25.95
CA HIS A 6 -38.50 7.96 -26.74
C HIS A 6 -38.86 6.47 -26.74
N GLN A 7 -39.22 5.93 -27.90
CA GLN A 7 -39.49 4.50 -28.04
C GLN A 7 -38.20 3.68 -27.81
N SER A 8 -38.32 2.59 -27.06
CA SER A 8 -37.21 1.65 -26.88
C SER A 8 -36.74 1.10 -28.23
N GLY A 9 -35.43 1.15 -28.50
CA GLY A 9 -34.83 0.70 -29.75
C GLY A 9 -34.66 1.78 -30.83
N VAL A 10 -35.25 2.97 -30.66
CA VAL A 10 -35.04 4.11 -31.56
C VAL A 10 -33.96 5.02 -30.99
N LYS A 11 -33.01 5.46 -31.82
CA LYS A 11 -31.96 6.40 -31.39
C LYS A 11 -32.63 7.73 -30.96
N PRO A 12 -32.49 8.17 -29.70
CA PRO A 12 -33.13 9.38 -29.23
C PRO A 12 -32.54 10.63 -29.91
N ASP A 13 -33.41 11.60 -30.21
CA ASP A 13 -33.02 12.88 -30.80
C ASP A 13 -32.56 13.85 -29.70
N PHE A 14 -31.27 14.18 -29.72
CA PHE A 14 -30.66 15.11 -28.76
C PHE A 14 -30.46 16.47 -29.43
N GLY A 15 -31.55 17.24 -29.52
CA GLY A 15 -31.57 18.61 -30.01
C GLY A 15 -31.59 19.65 -28.89
N LYS A 16 -31.73 20.94 -29.25
CA LYS A 16 -31.94 22.04 -28.29
C LYS A 16 -33.23 21.88 -27.45
N THR A 17 -34.18 21.08 -27.93
CA THR A 17 -35.50 20.84 -27.32
C THR A 17 -35.49 19.81 -26.20
N THR A 18 -34.44 18.98 -26.08
CA THR A 18 -34.28 17.95 -25.04
C THR A 18 -33.20 18.31 -24.01
N LEU A 19 -32.79 19.58 -23.97
CA LEU A 19 -31.77 20.08 -23.05
C LEU A 19 -32.28 20.07 -21.60
N GLY A 20 -31.72 19.21 -20.75
CA GLY A 20 -32.13 19.04 -19.36
C GLY A 20 -33.06 17.84 -19.11
N GLU A 21 -33.50 17.14 -20.16
CA GLU A 21 -34.24 15.89 -20.02
C GLU A 21 -33.26 14.73 -19.74
N THR A 22 -33.45 14.02 -18.63
CA THR A 22 -32.77 12.74 -18.36
C THR A 22 -33.59 11.61 -18.95
N LEU A 23 -33.00 10.87 -19.89
CA LEU A 23 -33.58 9.62 -20.36
C LEU A 23 -33.79 8.66 -19.19
N PRO A 24 -34.94 7.95 -19.14
CA PRO A 24 -35.10 6.88 -18.16
C PRO A 24 -34.03 5.81 -18.40
N ASP A 25 -33.51 5.23 -17.31
CA ASP A 25 -32.54 4.14 -17.39
C ASP A 25 -33.13 2.99 -18.22
N PRO A 26 -32.51 2.61 -19.36
CA PRO A 26 -33.04 1.56 -20.22
C PRO A 26 -33.07 0.18 -19.53
N CYS A 27 -32.38 0.00 -18.40
CA CYS A 27 -32.28 -1.26 -17.68
C CYS A 27 -32.39 -1.09 -16.16
N SER A 28 -33.39 -0.33 -15.67
CA SER A 28 -33.59 -0.04 -14.25
C SER A 28 -33.49 -1.27 -13.33
N VAL A 29 -34.10 -2.39 -13.70
CA VAL A 29 -34.07 -3.64 -12.92
C VAL A 29 -32.64 -4.18 -12.73
N LEU A 30 -31.79 -4.10 -13.75
CA LEU A 30 -30.40 -4.53 -13.66
C LEU A 30 -29.59 -3.57 -12.80
N THR A 31 -29.83 -2.26 -12.96
CA THR A 31 -29.20 -1.23 -12.14
C THR A 31 -29.52 -1.40 -10.67
N ASP A 32 -30.80 -1.61 -10.33
CA ASP A 32 -31.27 -1.86 -8.97
C ASP A 32 -30.62 -3.12 -8.38
N LYS A 33 -30.54 -4.20 -9.17
CA LYS A 33 -29.87 -5.44 -8.75
C LYS A 33 -28.38 -5.20 -8.46
N ILE A 34 -27.68 -4.42 -9.29
CA ILE A 34 -26.26 -4.09 -9.07
C ILE A 34 -26.08 -3.28 -7.79
N VAL A 35 -26.98 -2.32 -7.52
CA VAL A 35 -26.96 -1.52 -6.29
C VAL A 35 -27.16 -2.42 -5.07
N ARG A 36 -28.20 -3.27 -5.08
CA ARG A 36 -28.48 -4.22 -4.01
C ARG A 36 -27.30 -5.16 -3.73
N MET A 37 -26.69 -5.72 -4.77
CA MET A 37 -25.49 -6.58 -4.61
C MET A 37 -24.31 -5.84 -3.98
N LYS A 38 -24.14 -4.54 -4.25
CA LYS A 38 -23.09 -3.74 -3.59
C LYS A 38 -23.42 -3.51 -2.12
N GLU A 39 -24.66 -3.19 -1.79
CA GLU A 39 -25.11 -3.00 -0.41
C GLU A 39 -24.96 -4.29 0.41
N GLU A 40 -25.39 -5.42 -0.14
CA GLU A 40 -25.22 -6.75 0.47
C GLU A 40 -23.73 -7.05 0.73
N ARG A 41 -22.86 -6.80 -0.26
CA ARG A 41 -21.41 -6.94 -0.09
C ARG A 41 -20.86 -6.05 1.04
N VAL A 42 -21.27 -4.78 1.10
CA VAL A 42 -20.84 -3.85 2.16
C VAL A 42 -21.28 -4.37 3.53
N ASN A 43 -22.53 -4.78 3.65
CA ASN A 43 -23.10 -5.31 4.89
C ASN A 43 -22.36 -6.57 5.35
N GLN A 44 -22.17 -7.54 4.45
CA GLN A 44 -21.46 -8.79 4.76
C GLN A 44 -19.99 -8.54 5.13
N THR A 45 -19.30 -7.65 4.41
CA THR A 45 -17.91 -7.32 4.71
C THR A 45 -17.77 -6.68 6.09
N ALA A 46 -18.62 -5.69 6.40
CA ALA A 46 -18.59 -5.02 7.70
C ALA A 46 -18.94 -5.99 8.84
N HIS A 47 -19.89 -6.90 8.61
CA HIS A 47 -20.26 -7.93 9.58
C HIS A 47 -19.12 -8.92 9.84
N MET A 48 -18.41 -9.38 8.79
CA MET A 48 -17.23 -10.24 8.96
C MET A 48 -16.11 -9.57 9.74
N ILE A 49 -15.86 -8.27 9.50
CA ILE A 49 -14.88 -7.48 10.26
C ILE A 49 -15.28 -7.44 11.74
N LEU A 50 -16.55 -7.15 12.04
CA LEU A 50 -17.04 -7.08 13.41
C LEU A 50 -17.02 -8.45 14.12
N ALA A 51 -17.42 -9.53 13.44
CA ALA A 51 -17.38 -10.88 13.99
C ALA A 51 -15.94 -11.23 14.43
N GLN A 52 -14.95 -10.99 13.58
CA GLN A 52 -13.53 -11.19 13.90
C GLN A 52 -13.02 -10.26 14.99
N ALA A 53 -13.56 -9.05 15.10
CA ALA A 53 -13.27 -8.11 16.18
C ALA A 53 -13.86 -8.58 17.52
N LEU A 54 -15.04 -9.18 17.51
CA LEU A 54 -15.67 -9.82 18.68
C LEU A 54 -15.04 -11.17 19.06
N GLY A 55 -14.09 -11.66 18.26
CA GLY A 55 -13.46 -12.96 18.51
C GLY A 55 -14.37 -14.15 18.19
N VAL A 56 -15.32 -13.99 17.26
CA VAL A 56 -16.22 -15.07 16.82
C VAL A 56 -16.06 -15.36 15.33
N GLN A 57 -16.36 -16.60 14.92
CA GLN A 57 -16.37 -17.05 13.54
C GLN A 57 -17.66 -17.77 13.19
N LEU A 58 -18.00 -17.80 11.90
CA LEU A 58 -19.17 -18.53 11.42
C LEU A 58 -18.92 -20.04 11.61
N LYS A 59 -19.80 -20.68 12.38
CA LYS A 59 -19.78 -22.12 12.65
C LYS A 59 -20.25 -22.87 11.41
N ALA A 60 -19.68 -24.06 11.18
CA ALA A 60 -20.18 -24.96 10.14
C ALA A 60 -21.64 -25.35 10.44
N PRO A 61 -22.53 -25.38 9.42
CA PRO A 61 -23.92 -25.75 9.63
C PRO A 61 -24.05 -27.12 10.33
N SER A 62 -24.77 -27.16 11.44
CA SER A 62 -25.02 -28.40 12.19
C SER A 62 -26.19 -29.22 11.64
N CYS A 63 -27.04 -28.60 10.82
CA CYS A 63 -28.18 -29.25 10.17
C CYS A 63 -28.18 -28.98 8.66
N ASP A 64 -28.97 -29.78 7.94
CA ASP A 64 -29.16 -29.69 6.50
C ASP A 64 -29.92 -28.41 6.08
N ASP A 65 -29.75 -28.03 4.81
CA ASP A 65 -30.25 -26.75 4.30
C ASP A 65 -31.78 -26.64 4.32
N LYS A 66 -32.52 -27.75 4.26
CA LYS A 66 -33.99 -27.75 4.38
C LYS A 66 -34.42 -27.33 5.77
N ASN A 67 -33.88 -27.99 6.82
CA ASN A 67 -34.19 -27.62 8.19
C ASN A 67 -33.75 -26.19 8.52
N ARG A 68 -32.63 -25.73 7.96
CA ARG A 68 -32.19 -24.34 8.10
C ARG A 68 -33.18 -23.34 7.49
N ALA A 69 -33.71 -23.64 6.31
CA ALA A 69 -34.70 -22.79 5.65
C ALA A 69 -36.02 -22.76 6.43
N GLU A 70 -36.49 -23.93 6.90
CA GLU A 70 -37.72 -24.05 7.70
C GLU A 70 -37.61 -23.33 9.05
N GLN A 71 -36.45 -23.44 9.72
CA GLN A 71 -36.19 -22.81 11.02
C GLN A 71 -35.63 -21.39 10.90
N ASN A 72 -35.50 -20.86 9.67
CA ASN A 72 -34.99 -19.53 9.39
C ASN A 72 -33.59 -19.26 10.00
N ILE A 73 -32.72 -20.29 10.00
CA ILE A 73 -31.36 -20.23 10.57
C ILE A 73 -30.39 -19.67 9.52
N HIS A 74 -30.05 -18.39 9.67
CA HIS A 74 -29.17 -17.65 8.74
C HIS A 74 -27.67 -17.82 9.00
N GLY A 75 -27.28 -18.49 10.09
CA GLY A 75 -25.90 -18.77 10.47
C GLY A 75 -25.69 -18.70 11.98
N GLU A 76 -24.86 -19.59 12.51
CA GLU A 76 -24.47 -19.62 13.92
C GLU A 76 -23.01 -19.16 14.05
N TYR A 77 -22.69 -18.47 15.15
CA TYR A 77 -21.34 -18.05 15.46
C TYR A 77 -20.79 -18.81 16.65
N GLU A 78 -19.50 -19.14 16.60
CA GLU A 78 -18.76 -19.75 17.70
C GLU A 78 -17.53 -18.89 18.06
N PRO A 79 -17.07 -18.91 19.32
CA PRO A 79 -15.86 -18.20 19.71
C PRO A 79 -14.63 -18.80 19.02
N ILE A 80 -13.71 -17.94 18.61
CA ILE A 80 -12.40 -18.34 18.07
C ILE A 80 -11.51 -18.72 19.26
N PRO A 81 -10.98 -19.97 19.31
CA PRO A 81 -10.14 -20.40 20.42
C PRO A 81 -8.95 -19.46 20.66
N GLY A 82 -8.80 -19.00 21.90
CA GLY A 82 -7.70 -18.13 22.32
C GLY A 82 -7.79 -16.67 21.86
N ARG A 83 -8.92 -16.23 21.30
CA ARG A 83 -9.12 -14.85 20.84
C ARG A 83 -10.24 -14.17 21.64
N ASN A 84 -9.86 -13.16 22.42
CA ASN A 84 -10.82 -12.28 23.07
C ASN A 84 -11.32 -11.20 22.09
N PRO A 85 -12.49 -10.58 22.37
CA PRO A 85 -12.90 -9.35 21.71
C PRO A 85 -11.80 -8.29 21.78
N VAL A 86 -11.64 -7.50 20.71
CA VAL A 86 -10.68 -6.40 20.65
C VAL A 86 -11.23 -5.16 21.37
N ASP A 87 -10.34 -4.35 21.94
CA ASP A 87 -10.73 -3.10 22.59
C ASP A 87 -11.17 -2.01 21.59
N PHE A 88 -10.63 -2.04 20.38
CA PHE A 88 -10.97 -1.09 19.31
C PHE A 88 -10.60 -1.64 17.93
N ILE A 89 -11.24 -1.12 16.89
CA ILE A 89 -10.94 -1.43 15.49
C ILE A 89 -10.20 -0.25 14.87
N VAL A 90 -9.12 -0.52 14.14
CA VAL A 90 -8.40 0.52 13.39
C VAL A 90 -8.62 0.32 11.89
N LEU A 91 -9.10 1.36 11.22
CA LEU A 91 -9.30 1.38 9.76
C LEU A 91 -8.40 2.44 9.12
N GLU A 92 -8.10 2.26 7.85
CA GLU A 92 -7.42 3.29 7.06
C GLU A 92 -8.34 4.48 6.77
N ASP A 93 -7.82 5.68 7.02
CA ASP A 93 -8.42 6.93 6.54
C ASP A 93 -8.13 7.09 5.04
N LEU A 94 -9.09 6.65 4.23
CA LEU A 94 -9.14 6.85 2.78
C LEU A 94 -10.13 7.95 2.37
N SER A 95 -10.47 8.88 3.27
CA SER A 95 -11.36 10.01 2.98
C SER A 95 -10.88 10.83 1.78
N ARG A 96 -9.57 10.98 1.61
CA ARG A 96 -8.93 11.71 0.50
C ARG A 96 -8.73 10.87 -0.77
N TYR A 97 -9.01 9.57 -0.71
CA TYR A 97 -8.87 8.67 -1.85
C TYR A 97 -10.19 8.55 -2.60
N THR A 98 -10.47 9.60 -3.38
CA THR A 98 -11.75 9.84 -4.03
C THR A 98 -11.61 9.74 -5.55
N THR A 99 -12.70 9.66 -6.31
CA THR A 99 -12.57 9.76 -7.78
C THR A 99 -12.13 11.17 -8.17
N ASP A 100 -11.22 11.29 -9.13
CA ASP A 100 -10.71 12.58 -9.61
C ASP A 100 -10.42 12.52 -11.11
N LYS A 101 -10.62 13.63 -11.83
CA LYS A 101 -10.27 13.80 -13.25
C LYS A 101 -8.78 13.63 -13.52
N SER A 102 -7.93 13.88 -12.51
CA SER A 102 -6.48 13.66 -12.59
C SER A 102 -6.08 12.17 -12.60
N ARG A 103 -6.97 11.27 -12.15
CA ARG A 103 -6.73 9.82 -12.10
C ARG A 103 -7.15 9.13 -13.40
N ALA A 104 -6.52 8.00 -13.68
CA ALA A 104 -6.90 7.18 -14.82
C ALA A 104 -8.34 6.66 -14.68
N ARG A 105 -9.07 6.56 -15.81
CA ARG A 105 -10.46 6.07 -15.83
C ARG A 105 -10.61 4.71 -15.15
N ALA A 106 -9.67 3.79 -15.39
CA ALA A 106 -9.68 2.45 -14.79
C ALA A 106 -9.57 2.49 -13.25
N GLU A 107 -8.76 3.41 -12.70
CA GLU A 107 -8.63 3.60 -11.26
C GLU A 107 -9.94 4.14 -10.68
N ASN A 108 -10.53 5.17 -11.31
CA ASN A 108 -11.81 5.73 -10.88
C ASN A 108 -12.93 4.69 -10.90
N SER A 109 -13.03 3.88 -11.96
CA SER A 109 -14.01 2.79 -12.03
C SER A 109 -13.80 1.75 -10.92
N ARG A 110 -12.56 1.46 -10.54
CA ARG A 110 -12.27 0.57 -9.41
C ARG A 110 -12.69 1.19 -8.08
N LEU A 111 -12.42 2.48 -7.85
CA LEU A 111 -12.85 3.21 -6.65
C LEU A 111 -14.38 3.21 -6.50
N MET A 112 -15.11 3.44 -7.58
CA MET A 112 -16.57 3.38 -7.58
C MET A 112 -17.13 1.98 -7.28
N LYS A 113 -16.39 0.92 -7.64
CA LYS A 113 -16.78 -0.46 -7.33
C LYS A 113 -16.40 -0.87 -5.91
N TRP A 114 -15.33 -0.31 -5.35
CA TRP A 114 -14.81 -0.68 -4.03
C TRP A 114 -15.74 -0.26 -2.89
N CYS A 115 -16.34 0.94 -2.97
CA CYS A 115 -17.24 1.46 -1.94
C CYS A 115 -16.61 1.48 -0.53
N HIS A 116 -15.31 1.75 -0.43
CA HIS A 116 -14.53 1.65 0.82
C HIS A 116 -15.10 2.51 1.96
N ARG A 117 -15.64 3.69 1.65
CA ARG A 117 -16.27 4.58 2.65
C ARG A 117 -17.51 3.96 3.29
N ALA A 118 -18.36 3.33 2.48
CA ALA A 118 -19.57 2.67 2.96
C ALA A 118 -19.22 1.51 3.91
N ILE A 119 -18.10 0.80 3.66
CA ILE A 119 -17.60 -0.22 4.58
C ILE A 119 -17.18 0.41 5.91
N ASN A 120 -16.40 1.49 5.92
CA ASN A 120 -15.98 2.16 7.16
C ASN A 120 -17.18 2.66 7.98
N GLU A 121 -18.14 3.32 7.32
CA GLU A 121 -19.37 3.82 7.96
C GLU A 121 -20.21 2.67 8.53
N LYS A 122 -20.33 1.56 7.78
CA LYS A 122 -21.07 0.39 8.25
C LYS A 122 -20.38 -0.31 9.42
N VAL A 123 -19.05 -0.42 9.41
CA VAL A 123 -18.31 -0.98 10.55
C VAL A 123 -18.50 -0.12 11.80
N LYS A 124 -18.43 1.22 11.68
CA LYS A 124 -18.71 2.15 12.80
C LYS A 124 -20.12 1.94 13.37
N MET A 125 -21.13 1.91 12.50
CA MET A 125 -22.52 1.67 12.89
C MET A 125 -22.72 0.32 13.59
N LEU A 126 -22.11 -0.75 13.07
CA LEU A 126 -22.29 -2.08 13.63
C LEU A 126 -21.49 -2.29 14.93
N ALA A 127 -20.37 -1.59 15.12
CA ALA A 127 -19.53 -1.69 16.31
C ALA A 127 -20.07 -0.91 17.52
N GLU A 128 -20.87 0.14 17.28
CA GLU A 128 -21.43 1.02 18.31
C GLU A 128 -22.23 0.27 19.41
N PRO A 129 -23.14 -0.67 19.11
CA PRO A 129 -23.87 -1.43 20.13
C PRO A 129 -22.98 -2.29 21.03
N PHE A 130 -21.79 -2.67 20.56
CA PHE A 130 -20.82 -3.47 21.33
C PHE A 130 -19.84 -2.60 22.12
N GLY A 131 -19.94 -1.27 22.02
CA GLY A 131 -19.02 -0.35 22.67
C GLY A 131 -17.60 -0.41 22.12
N ILE A 132 -17.39 -0.95 20.91
CA ILE A 132 -16.07 -1.06 20.28
C ILE A 132 -15.81 0.21 19.46
N PRO A 133 -14.92 1.13 19.89
CA PRO A 133 -14.60 2.30 19.10
C PRO A 133 -13.85 1.92 17.81
N VAL A 134 -14.14 2.68 16.75
CA VAL A 134 -13.49 2.53 15.44
C VAL A 134 -12.65 3.77 15.16
N VAL A 135 -11.33 3.59 15.07
CA VAL A 135 -10.35 4.65 14.87
C VAL A 135 -9.88 4.66 13.42
N GLU A 136 -9.90 5.83 12.79
CA GLU A 136 -9.39 6.00 11.42
C GLU A 136 -7.98 6.60 11.43
N VAL A 137 -7.06 5.97 10.71
CA VAL A 137 -5.65 6.32 10.71
C VAL A 137 -5.14 6.59 9.31
N PHE A 138 -4.35 7.64 9.16
CA PHE A 138 -3.78 8.03 7.88
C PHE A 138 -2.92 6.93 7.24
N ALA A 139 -3.31 6.50 6.03
CA ALA A 139 -2.76 5.32 5.38
C ALA A 139 -1.56 5.57 4.44
N SER A 140 -1.07 6.80 4.30
CA SER A 140 0.04 7.00 3.34
C SER A 140 1.28 6.23 3.75
N PHE A 141 1.90 5.59 2.75
CA PHE A 141 3.14 4.81 2.88
C PHE A 141 3.02 3.56 3.77
N THR A 142 1.84 3.15 4.27
CA THR A 142 1.70 1.92 5.09
C THR A 142 2.09 0.65 4.35
N SER A 143 1.90 0.63 3.03
CA SER A 143 2.30 -0.46 2.14
C SER A 143 3.72 -0.35 1.60
N LYS A 144 4.49 0.67 2.04
CA LYS A 144 5.86 0.95 1.57
C LYS A 144 6.94 0.75 2.63
N PHE A 145 6.56 0.42 3.85
CA PHE A 145 7.47 0.17 4.96
C PHE A 145 7.13 -1.17 5.63
N ASP A 146 8.15 -1.87 6.11
CA ASP A 146 7.99 -3.12 6.85
C ASP A 146 7.44 -2.83 8.24
N ALA A 147 6.36 -3.52 8.61
CA ALA A 147 5.69 -3.30 9.89
C ALA A 147 6.46 -3.85 11.10
N MET A 148 7.55 -4.59 10.90
CA MET A 148 8.38 -5.11 11.99
C MET A 148 9.72 -4.38 12.17
N THR A 149 10.30 -3.85 11.10
CA THR A 149 11.62 -3.19 11.13
C THR A 149 11.59 -1.70 10.77
N GLY A 150 10.51 -1.22 10.16
CA GLY A 150 10.42 0.16 9.67
C GLY A 150 11.27 0.42 8.43
N ALA A 151 11.84 -0.63 7.83
CA ALA A 151 12.61 -0.53 6.61
C ALA A 151 11.71 -0.20 5.41
N PRO A 152 12.14 0.69 4.49
CA PRO A 152 11.46 0.87 3.23
C PRO A 152 11.47 -0.42 2.41
N GLY A 153 10.43 -0.64 1.61
CA GLY A 153 10.35 -1.82 0.77
C GLY A 153 9.41 -1.64 -0.42
N PHE A 154 9.21 -2.74 -1.14
CA PHE A 154 8.41 -2.79 -2.35
C PHE A 154 7.43 -3.96 -2.31
N ARG A 155 6.47 -3.91 -3.23
CA ARG A 155 5.54 -5.01 -3.45
C ARG A 155 6.08 -5.94 -4.53
N ALA A 156 5.86 -7.23 -4.35
CA ALA A 156 6.29 -8.29 -5.23
C ALA A 156 5.16 -9.31 -5.38
N SER A 157 5.27 -10.12 -6.44
CA SER A 157 4.36 -11.23 -6.69
C SER A 157 5.15 -12.48 -6.99
N GLU A 158 4.59 -13.62 -6.64
CA GLU A 158 5.10 -14.90 -7.11
C GLU A 158 4.57 -15.18 -8.50
N ILE A 159 5.49 -15.45 -9.42
CA ILE A 159 5.20 -15.73 -10.82
C ILE A 159 5.38 -17.23 -11.06
N SER A 160 4.44 -17.81 -11.80
CA SER A 160 4.49 -19.19 -12.27
C SER A 160 4.58 -19.27 -13.81
N LEU A 161 4.94 -20.45 -14.32
CA LEU A 161 4.98 -20.71 -15.77
C LEU A 161 3.62 -20.52 -16.46
N LYS A 162 2.51 -20.73 -15.74
CA LYS A 162 1.14 -20.56 -16.28
C LYS A 162 0.86 -19.11 -16.71
N GLU A 163 1.60 -18.16 -16.16
CA GLU A 163 1.41 -16.74 -16.43
C GLU A 163 2.32 -16.21 -17.55
N ARG A 164 3.11 -17.07 -18.21
CA ARG A 164 4.07 -16.67 -19.25
C ARG A 164 3.45 -15.79 -20.34
N SER A 165 2.24 -16.13 -20.79
CA SER A 165 1.52 -15.34 -21.80
C SER A 165 1.17 -13.93 -21.33
N ARG A 166 0.73 -13.78 -20.08
CA ARG A 166 0.44 -12.48 -19.45
C ARG A 166 1.70 -11.60 -19.38
N TRP A 167 2.87 -12.21 -19.22
CA TRP A 167 4.15 -11.53 -19.07
C TRP A 167 4.97 -11.44 -20.36
N ALA A 168 4.48 -11.90 -21.51
CA ALA A 168 5.23 -11.98 -22.78
C ALA A 168 5.96 -10.66 -23.14
N LYS A 169 5.24 -9.54 -23.09
CA LYS A 169 5.83 -8.20 -23.36
C LYS A 169 6.91 -7.79 -22.37
N ALA A 170 6.82 -8.23 -21.11
CA ALA A 170 7.82 -7.93 -20.10
C ALA A 170 9.06 -8.82 -20.30
N ILE A 171 8.86 -10.09 -20.65
CA ILE A 171 9.94 -11.03 -20.99
C ILE A 171 10.79 -10.49 -22.14
N GLU A 172 10.17 -9.95 -23.19
CA GLU A 172 10.87 -9.37 -24.35
C GLU A 172 11.66 -8.10 -24.01
N ARG A 173 11.17 -7.29 -23.05
CA ARG A 173 11.70 -5.96 -22.77
C ARG A 173 12.66 -5.90 -21.59
N GLU A 174 12.55 -6.83 -20.66
CA GLU A 174 13.24 -6.80 -19.37
C GLU A 174 14.07 -8.08 -19.16
N PRO A 175 15.42 -8.00 -19.22
CA PRO A 175 16.30 -9.16 -19.09
C PRO A 175 16.08 -9.96 -17.80
N HIS A 176 15.78 -9.28 -16.69
CA HIS A 176 15.49 -9.92 -15.41
C HIS A 176 14.26 -10.85 -15.48
N MET A 177 13.22 -10.43 -16.20
CA MET A 177 12.02 -11.26 -16.41
C MET A 177 12.32 -12.49 -17.26
N ALA A 178 13.10 -12.34 -18.34
CA ALA A 178 13.52 -13.47 -19.17
C ALA A 178 14.33 -14.50 -18.36
N LYS A 179 15.31 -14.03 -17.57
CA LYS A 179 16.10 -14.86 -16.65
C LYS A 179 15.21 -15.60 -15.64
N LEU A 180 14.21 -14.94 -15.07
CA LEU A 180 13.27 -15.56 -14.12
C LEU A 180 12.50 -16.71 -14.76
N PHE A 181 12.00 -16.54 -15.99
CA PHE A 181 11.29 -17.62 -16.69
C PHE A 181 12.21 -18.79 -17.07
N HIS A 182 13.47 -18.52 -17.43
CA HIS A 182 14.46 -19.59 -17.60
C HIS A 182 14.70 -20.39 -16.31
N GLN A 183 14.77 -19.72 -15.16
CA GLN A 183 14.88 -20.40 -13.86
C GLN A 183 13.63 -21.23 -13.53
N LEU A 184 12.43 -20.75 -13.89
CA LEU A 184 11.20 -21.52 -13.73
C LEU A 184 11.18 -22.78 -14.62
N ASP A 185 11.64 -22.67 -15.87
CA ASP A 185 11.77 -23.80 -16.79
C ASP A 185 12.79 -24.82 -16.24
N GLU A 186 13.93 -24.36 -15.72
CA GLU A 186 14.93 -25.21 -15.04
C GLU A 186 14.33 -25.93 -13.82
N ALA A 187 13.60 -25.21 -12.97
CA ALA A 187 12.96 -25.81 -11.79
C ALA A 187 11.97 -26.91 -12.16
N LEU A 188 11.23 -26.75 -13.26
CA LEU A 188 10.34 -27.78 -13.78
C LEU A 188 11.12 -29.02 -14.24
N GLN A 189 12.26 -28.84 -14.90
CA GLN A 189 13.16 -29.94 -15.30
C GLN A 189 13.76 -30.68 -14.10
N LEU A 190 13.99 -29.97 -12.98
CA LEU A 190 14.40 -30.55 -11.70
C LEU A 190 13.26 -31.31 -10.98
N GLY A 191 12.06 -31.39 -11.58
CA GLY A 191 10.91 -32.10 -11.02
C GLY A 191 10.11 -31.30 -9.98
N VAL A 192 10.34 -30.00 -9.85
CA VAL A 192 9.56 -29.15 -8.94
C VAL A 192 8.15 -28.97 -9.50
N LYS A 193 7.13 -29.36 -8.71
CA LYS A 193 5.73 -29.16 -9.08
C LYS A 193 5.34 -27.69 -8.86
N ASN A 194 4.80 -27.04 -9.89
CA ASN A 194 4.34 -25.64 -9.86
C ASN A 194 5.38 -24.65 -9.27
N PRO A 195 6.60 -24.55 -9.86
CA PRO A 195 7.62 -23.65 -9.34
C PRO A 195 7.12 -22.20 -9.36
N ARG A 196 7.46 -21.45 -8.30
CA ARG A 196 7.10 -20.04 -8.12
C ARG A 196 8.33 -19.24 -7.72
N LEU A 197 8.61 -18.19 -8.48
CA LEU A 197 9.71 -17.27 -8.23
C LEU A 197 9.18 -15.85 -8.07
N LEU A 198 9.87 -15.06 -7.25
CA LEU A 198 9.43 -13.74 -6.87
C LEU A 198 9.88 -12.70 -7.90
N ALA A 199 8.99 -11.78 -8.26
CA ALA A 199 9.30 -10.63 -9.10
C ALA A 199 8.73 -9.32 -8.51
N PRO A 200 9.43 -8.18 -8.64
CA PRO A 200 8.87 -6.89 -8.27
C PRO A 200 7.61 -6.58 -9.06
N GLN A 201 6.52 -6.24 -8.37
CA GLN A 201 5.27 -5.87 -9.03
C GLN A 201 4.52 -4.81 -8.23
N GLN A 202 4.16 -3.71 -8.91
CA GLN A 202 3.29 -2.72 -8.31
C GLN A 202 1.92 -3.34 -8.01
N LEU A 203 1.45 -3.17 -6.77
CA LEU A 203 0.25 -3.82 -6.23
C LEU A 203 0.36 -5.35 -6.09
N GLY A 204 1.58 -5.90 -6.07
CA GLY A 204 1.80 -7.30 -5.71
C GLY A 204 1.29 -7.67 -4.32
N GLU A 205 1.10 -8.96 -4.11
CA GLU A 205 0.50 -9.56 -2.91
C GLU A 205 1.49 -9.65 -1.75
N PHE A 206 2.79 -9.59 -2.05
CA PHE A 206 3.85 -9.69 -1.06
C PHE A 206 4.55 -8.35 -0.86
N PHE A 207 4.95 -8.09 0.37
CA PHE A 207 5.84 -7.00 0.75
C PHE A 207 7.23 -7.56 1.04
N VAL A 208 8.25 -6.90 0.52
CA VAL A 208 9.66 -7.24 0.74
C VAL A 208 10.44 -5.98 1.09
N ALA A 209 11.17 -6.02 2.21
CA ALA A 209 12.06 -4.94 2.61
C ALA A 209 13.20 -4.79 1.60
N ALA A 210 13.45 -3.56 1.16
CA ALA A 210 14.57 -3.26 0.29
C ALA A 210 15.85 -3.22 1.14
N LYS A 211 16.70 -4.22 0.98
CA LYS A 211 17.98 -4.36 1.70
C LYS A 211 19.08 -4.65 0.69
N HIS A 212 20.30 -4.20 0.98
CA HIS A 212 21.48 -4.66 0.25
C HIS A 212 21.72 -6.13 0.57
N VAL A 213 21.51 -7.00 -0.41
CA VAL A 213 21.75 -8.45 -0.35
C VAL A 213 22.52 -8.87 -1.59
N LYS A 214 23.31 -9.92 -1.48
CA LYS A 214 24.05 -10.55 -2.57
C LYS A 214 23.51 -11.94 -2.84
N ILE A 215 23.65 -12.39 -4.09
CA ILE A 215 23.38 -13.78 -4.45
C ILE A 215 24.36 -14.67 -3.70
N GLY A 216 23.83 -15.69 -3.01
CA GLY A 216 24.62 -16.58 -2.15
C GLY A 216 24.63 -16.21 -0.67
N ASP A 217 24.03 -15.07 -0.29
CA ASP A 217 23.82 -14.75 1.13
C ASP A 217 22.98 -15.82 1.84
N ASP A 218 23.27 -16.05 3.12
CA ASP A 218 22.51 -16.96 3.97
C ASP A 218 21.02 -16.55 4.07
N ARG A 219 20.13 -17.54 4.25
CA ARG A 219 18.68 -17.31 4.42
C ARG A 219 18.36 -16.27 5.51
N LYS A 220 19.15 -16.23 6.59
CA LYS A 220 18.97 -15.28 7.70
C LYS A 220 19.24 -13.83 7.29
N MET A 221 20.04 -13.60 6.25
CA MET A 221 20.37 -12.28 5.74
C MET A 221 19.32 -11.74 4.76
N LEU A 222 18.59 -12.64 4.10
CA LEU A 222 17.52 -12.31 3.16
C LEU A 222 16.31 -11.69 3.88
N PRO A 223 15.61 -10.72 3.26
CA PRO A 223 14.42 -10.13 3.85
C PRO A 223 13.28 -11.16 3.92
N LYS A 224 12.51 -11.11 5.01
CA LYS A 224 11.29 -11.91 5.13
C LYS A 224 10.24 -11.42 4.14
N ILE A 225 9.59 -12.36 3.47
CA ILE A 225 8.43 -12.11 2.61
C ILE A 225 7.18 -12.09 3.48
N ARG A 226 6.36 -11.05 3.38
CA ARG A 226 5.10 -10.91 4.14
C ARG A 226 3.94 -10.67 3.19
N GLN A 227 2.73 -11.08 3.55
CA GLN A 227 1.55 -10.64 2.82
C GLN A 227 1.41 -9.11 2.97
N ALA A 228 1.26 -8.40 1.85
CA ALA A 228 1.44 -6.96 1.77
C ALA A 228 0.32 -6.14 2.43
N ASP A 229 -0.89 -6.69 2.48
CA ASP A 229 -2.05 -6.07 3.11
C ASP A 229 -2.05 -6.30 4.62
N ILE A 230 -1.61 -7.48 5.10
CA ILE A 230 -1.33 -7.75 6.52
C ILE A 230 -0.24 -6.79 7.01
N ASN A 231 0.86 -6.64 6.25
CA ASN A 231 1.90 -5.67 6.57
C ASN A 231 1.33 -4.23 6.67
N ALA A 232 0.48 -3.83 5.71
CA ALA A 232 -0.14 -2.51 5.74
C ALA A 232 -1.11 -2.35 6.93
N ALA A 233 -1.90 -3.37 7.26
CA ALA A 233 -2.83 -3.38 8.38
C ALA A 233 -2.10 -3.28 9.73
N VAL A 234 -1.00 -4.03 9.91
CA VAL A 234 -0.16 -3.91 11.11
C VAL A 234 0.44 -2.51 11.21
N ASN A 235 0.92 -1.91 10.11
CA ASN A 235 1.38 -0.52 10.11
C ASN A 235 0.29 0.48 10.48
N ILE A 236 -0.96 0.25 10.07
CA ILE A 236 -2.12 1.06 10.46
C ILE A 236 -2.36 0.94 11.97
N GLY A 237 -2.40 -0.28 12.51
CA GLY A 237 -2.55 -0.53 13.95
C GLY A 237 -1.43 0.11 14.77
N LEU A 238 -0.17 -0.08 14.37
CA LEU A 238 1.00 0.53 15.02
C LEU A 238 0.93 2.06 15.03
N ARG A 239 0.36 2.69 14.01
CA ARG A 239 0.16 4.14 13.97
C ARG A 239 -0.94 4.64 14.89
N ALA A 240 -1.92 3.80 15.23
CA ALA A 240 -2.97 4.17 16.17
C ALA A 240 -2.44 4.23 17.60
N ILE A 241 -1.57 3.28 17.96
CA ILE A 241 -1.05 3.13 19.33
C ILE A 241 0.34 3.73 19.54
N GLY A 242 1.09 3.94 18.45
CA GLY A 242 2.47 4.39 18.50
C GLY A 242 2.58 5.84 18.98
N SER A 243 3.48 6.09 19.91
CA SER A 243 3.90 7.45 20.26
C SER A 243 4.38 8.20 18.99
N PRO A 244 4.20 9.53 18.89
CA PRO A 244 4.76 10.35 17.81
C PRO A 244 6.26 10.11 17.52
N ASN A 245 7.02 9.67 18.54
CA ASN A 245 8.44 9.36 18.45
C ASN A 245 8.74 7.92 17.99
N CYS A 246 7.72 7.10 17.74
CA CYS A 246 7.87 5.76 17.19
C CYS A 246 8.11 5.83 15.68
N PHE A 247 9.35 6.13 15.27
CA PHE A 247 9.72 6.38 13.86
C PHE A 247 9.44 5.20 12.92
N HIS A 248 9.34 3.98 13.46
CA HIS A 248 8.89 2.82 12.72
C HIS A 248 7.42 2.93 12.31
N ALA A 249 6.51 3.23 13.24
CA ALA A 249 5.09 3.50 12.92
C ALA A 249 4.93 4.81 12.12
N HIS A 250 5.84 5.76 12.36
CA HIS A 250 5.77 7.14 11.91
C HIS A 250 6.99 7.51 11.06
N PRO A 251 7.17 6.91 9.87
CA PRO A 251 8.42 6.98 9.11
C PRO A 251 8.63 8.31 8.37
N ARG A 252 7.78 9.32 8.58
CA ARG A 252 7.78 10.55 7.78
C ARG A 252 7.97 11.78 8.66
N VAL A 253 8.88 12.66 8.24
CA VAL A 253 9.08 14.01 8.80
C VAL A 253 8.92 15.04 7.68
N ARG A 254 8.06 16.05 7.89
CA ARG A 254 7.90 17.16 6.93
C ARG A 254 8.73 18.36 7.36
N ILE A 255 9.34 18.98 6.36
CA ILE A 255 10.23 20.13 6.53
C ILE A 255 9.83 21.26 5.60
N GLU A 256 10.18 22.48 5.98
CA GLU A 256 9.98 23.69 5.19
C GLU A 256 11.17 24.64 5.30
N ARG A 257 11.34 25.50 4.29
CA ARG A 257 12.34 26.56 4.34
C ARG A 257 11.88 27.64 5.31
N GLU A 258 12.76 28.08 6.19
CA GLU A 258 12.49 29.22 7.06
C GLU A 258 12.37 30.49 6.22
N VAL A 259 11.23 31.19 6.37
CA VAL A 259 10.99 32.48 5.71
C VAL A 259 11.43 33.60 6.66
N PRO A 260 12.26 34.57 6.23
CA PRO A 260 12.64 35.71 7.05
C PRO A 260 11.39 36.48 7.52
N LYS A 261 11.35 36.86 8.80
CA LYS A 261 10.18 37.50 9.44
C LYS A 261 9.78 38.87 8.85
N SER A 262 10.56 39.46 7.93
CA SER A 262 10.34 40.81 7.39
C SER A 262 9.25 40.95 6.32
N LYS A 263 8.56 39.88 5.90
CA LYS A 263 7.49 39.94 4.86
C LYS A 263 6.15 39.33 5.32
N LYS A 264 5.72 39.60 6.56
CA LYS A 264 4.42 39.15 7.08
C LYS A 264 3.25 40.14 6.82
N SER A 265 3.31 40.92 5.73
CA SER A 265 2.19 41.78 5.32
C SER A 265 1.53 41.30 4.02
N LYS A 266 0.28 40.88 4.17
CA LYS A 266 -0.76 40.62 3.15
C LYS A 266 -0.57 39.40 2.23
N LYS A 267 -1.66 38.63 2.12
CA LYS A 267 -1.92 37.56 1.15
C LYS A 267 -1.36 37.93 -0.24
N SER A 268 -0.20 37.40 -0.61
CA SER A 268 0.24 37.38 -2.00
C SER A 268 0.57 35.94 -2.39
N VAL A 269 -0.05 35.53 -3.50
CA VAL A 269 0.26 34.36 -4.31
C VAL A 269 1.78 34.13 -4.33
N VAL A 270 2.19 32.90 -4.00
CA VAL A 270 3.58 32.46 -3.93
C VAL A 270 4.23 32.64 -5.31
N SER A 271 4.93 33.75 -5.50
CA SER A 271 5.92 33.87 -6.56
C SER A 271 7.22 33.28 -6.04
N THR A 272 7.67 32.23 -6.71
CA THR A 272 9.04 31.68 -6.64
C THR A 272 10.01 32.78 -7.07
N SER A 273 10.42 33.64 -6.14
CA SER A 273 11.55 34.54 -6.33
C SER A 273 12.74 34.05 -5.52
N ASN A 274 13.88 33.93 -6.23
CA ASN A 274 15.17 33.52 -5.70
C ASN A 274 15.61 34.48 -4.58
N VAL A 275 15.44 34.07 -3.33
CA VAL A 275 16.09 34.73 -2.19
C VAL A 275 17.48 34.11 -2.03
N ALA A 276 18.49 34.86 -2.44
CA ALA A 276 19.92 34.49 -2.45
C ALA A 276 20.55 34.60 -1.04
N GLY A 277 20.02 33.85 -0.08
CA GLY A 277 20.67 33.58 1.20
C GLY A 277 20.52 32.10 1.56
N PRO A 278 21.44 31.49 2.32
CA PRO A 278 21.35 30.07 2.69
C PRO A 278 20.08 29.88 3.54
N SER A 279 19.01 29.43 2.88
CA SER A 279 17.72 29.24 3.52
C SER A 279 17.81 28.02 4.43
N LYS A 280 17.66 28.24 5.74
CA LYS A 280 17.66 27.18 6.75
C LYS A 280 16.42 26.31 6.60
N TRP A 281 16.59 25.00 6.64
CA TRP A 281 15.49 24.03 6.65
C TRP A 281 15.11 23.71 8.09
N ILE A 282 13.81 23.68 8.37
CA ILE A 282 13.28 23.40 9.70
C ILE A 282 12.14 22.38 9.65
N THR A 283 11.89 21.70 10.76
CA THR A 283 10.66 20.89 10.92
C THR A 283 9.42 21.79 10.85
N ARG A 284 8.35 21.27 10.23
CA ARG A 284 7.16 22.07 9.91
C ARG A 284 6.33 22.41 11.15
N ARG A 285 6.22 23.71 11.47
CA ARG A 285 5.62 24.22 12.72
C ARG A 285 4.11 23.98 12.86
N GLU A 286 3.39 24.07 11.75
CA GLU A 286 1.92 24.04 11.74
C GLU A 286 1.34 22.63 11.73
N ASN A 287 2.17 21.58 11.58
CA ASN A 287 1.65 20.23 11.54
C ASN A 287 1.50 19.67 12.97
N LYS A 288 0.28 19.26 13.32
CA LYS A 288 -0.02 18.69 14.65
C LYS A 288 0.92 17.55 15.03
N ARG A 289 1.32 16.71 14.07
CA ARG A 289 2.21 15.58 14.33
C ARG A 289 3.65 16.03 14.58
N GLU A 290 4.21 16.84 13.69
CA GLU A 290 5.56 17.37 13.87
C GLU A 290 5.64 18.22 15.16
N LYS A 291 4.58 18.94 15.56
CA LYS A 291 4.49 19.63 16.86
C LYS A 291 4.46 18.67 18.07
N ALA A 292 3.87 17.49 17.91
CA ALA A 292 3.87 16.47 18.96
C ALA A 292 5.20 15.72 19.05
N GLN A 293 5.94 15.68 17.94
CA GLN A 293 7.23 15.00 17.81
C GLN A 293 8.40 15.91 18.20
N PHE A 294 8.30 17.21 17.93
CA PHE A 294 9.32 18.22 18.19
C PHE A 294 8.69 19.38 18.95
N GLU A 295 9.24 19.70 20.13
CA GLU A 295 8.75 20.79 20.99
C GLU A 295 8.82 22.15 20.29
N SER A 296 9.82 22.34 19.43
CA SER A 296 10.02 23.54 18.64
C SER A 296 10.53 23.23 17.23
N ALA A 297 10.66 24.25 16.40
CA ALA A 297 11.10 24.09 15.02
C ALA A 297 12.60 23.80 14.97
N THR A 298 12.96 22.55 14.73
CA THR A 298 14.35 22.13 14.75
C THR A 298 14.99 22.23 13.37
N GLU A 299 16.25 22.65 13.33
CA GLU A 299 17.05 22.71 12.11
C GLU A 299 17.30 21.33 11.49
N VAL A 300 17.24 21.28 10.17
CA VAL A 300 17.56 20.10 9.38
C VAL A 300 18.74 20.39 8.47
N SER A 301 19.75 19.54 8.57
CA SER A 301 20.95 19.58 7.71
C SER A 301 20.94 18.41 6.74
N PHE A 302 21.43 18.63 5.52
CA PHE A 302 21.53 17.60 4.49
C PHE A 302 22.98 17.16 4.29
N LYS A 303 23.18 15.85 4.15
CA LYS A 303 24.42 15.23 3.67
C LYS A 303 24.20 14.74 2.25
N LYS A 304 25.17 14.99 1.35
CA LYS A 304 25.13 14.56 -0.06
C LYS A 304 23.92 15.09 -0.84
N LEU A 305 23.47 16.31 -0.54
CA LEU A 305 22.46 17.04 -1.30
C LEU A 305 22.74 18.53 -1.15
N SER A 306 22.95 19.23 -2.26
CA SER A 306 23.10 20.69 -2.22
C SER A 306 21.76 21.35 -1.93
N VAL A 307 21.78 22.50 -1.23
CA VAL A 307 20.58 23.31 -0.92
C VAL A 307 19.88 23.80 -2.21
N GLU A 308 20.63 23.84 -3.31
CA GLU A 308 20.18 24.23 -4.65
C GLU A 308 19.67 23.05 -5.49
N SER A 309 19.67 21.83 -4.95
CA SER A 309 19.19 20.65 -5.63
C SER A 309 17.77 20.87 -6.17
N THR A 310 17.49 20.37 -7.37
CA THR A 310 16.14 20.35 -7.96
C THR A 310 15.11 19.72 -7.03
N LEU A 311 15.53 18.80 -6.16
CA LEU A 311 14.70 18.15 -5.15
C LEU A 311 14.32 19.07 -3.98
N LEU A 312 15.08 20.15 -3.76
CA LEU A 312 14.88 21.12 -2.69
C LEU A 312 14.43 22.49 -3.22
N LYS A 313 14.17 22.63 -4.54
CA LYS A 313 13.69 23.89 -5.13
C LYS A 313 12.33 24.31 -4.57
N GLU A 314 11.51 23.35 -4.19
CA GLU A 314 10.24 23.61 -3.51
C GLU A 314 10.50 24.10 -2.07
N GLY A 315 9.69 25.03 -1.57
CA GLY A 315 9.81 25.53 -0.18
C GLY A 315 9.43 24.50 0.90
N LYS A 316 9.00 23.29 0.50
CA LYS A 316 8.54 22.20 1.37
C LYS A 316 9.14 20.89 0.85
N ALA A 317 9.53 20.02 1.76
CA ALA A 317 10.04 18.69 1.42
C ALA A 317 9.60 17.64 2.44
N THR A 318 9.76 16.37 2.07
CA THR A 318 9.40 15.23 2.92
C THR A 318 10.61 14.31 3.07
N LEU A 319 10.99 14.08 4.33
CA LEU A 319 12.00 13.12 4.72
C LEU A 319 11.33 11.83 5.18
N MET A 320 12.03 10.73 4.95
CA MET A 320 11.59 9.38 5.26
C MET A 320 12.65 8.69 6.11
N HIS A 321 12.21 7.90 7.08
CA HIS A 321 13.06 7.05 7.90
C HIS A 321 13.72 5.97 7.05
N ASP A 322 15.03 5.81 7.20
CA ASP A 322 15.87 4.89 6.46
C ASP A 322 16.77 4.09 7.42
N PRO A 323 16.21 3.16 8.21
CA PRO A 323 16.96 2.41 9.21
C PRO A 323 18.04 1.52 8.59
N LEU A 324 17.88 1.12 7.33
CA LEU A 324 18.84 0.28 6.60
C LEU A 324 19.89 1.10 5.83
N GLY A 325 19.75 2.42 5.75
CA GLY A 325 20.66 3.29 5.02
C GLY A 325 20.74 3.00 3.53
N ILE A 326 19.63 2.61 2.90
CA ILE A 326 19.62 2.23 1.48
C ILE A 326 19.67 3.43 0.53
N ALA A 327 19.34 4.64 1.01
CA ALA A 327 19.47 5.84 0.21
C ALA A 327 20.94 6.10 -0.13
N SER A 328 21.23 6.47 -1.38
CA SER A 328 22.59 6.80 -1.82
C SER A 328 22.93 8.29 -1.68
N PHE A 329 21.92 9.14 -1.55
CA PHE A 329 22.02 10.60 -1.46
C PHE A 329 20.86 11.16 -0.64
N GLY A 330 20.84 12.48 -0.41
CA GLY A 330 19.70 13.13 0.22
C GLY A 330 19.50 12.75 1.68
N HIS A 331 20.56 12.32 2.36
CA HIS A 331 20.51 12.03 3.78
C HIS A 331 20.28 13.33 4.54
N ALA A 332 19.49 13.25 5.60
CA ALA A 332 19.17 14.38 6.44
C ALA A 332 19.41 14.03 7.90
N MET A 333 19.80 15.04 8.68
CA MET A 333 19.95 14.96 10.12
C MET A 333 19.22 16.14 10.74
N ILE A 334 18.39 15.85 11.74
CA ILE A 334 17.76 16.85 12.59
C ILE A 334 18.78 17.22 13.66
N ARG A 335 19.16 18.50 13.74
CA ARG A 335 20.15 18.97 14.74
C ARG A 335 19.61 18.80 16.15
N GLU A 336 20.47 18.64 17.14
CA GLU A 336 20.12 18.64 18.57
C GLU A 336 19.15 17.51 19.01
N HIS A 337 18.80 16.58 18.13
CA HIS A 337 18.02 15.39 18.45
C HIS A 337 18.74 14.13 17.97
N ASP A 338 18.72 13.09 18.80
CA ASP A 338 19.07 11.74 18.37
C ASP A 338 17.93 11.16 17.52
N HIS A 339 17.82 11.65 16.30
CA HIS A 339 16.83 11.20 15.33
C HIS A 339 17.46 10.11 14.44
N PRO A 340 16.76 9.00 14.18
CA PRO A 340 17.27 7.97 13.30
C PRO A 340 17.48 8.48 11.88
N ARG A 341 18.27 7.72 11.09
CA ARG A 341 18.66 8.10 9.73
C ARG A 341 17.44 8.48 8.88
N LEU A 342 17.50 9.69 8.31
CA LEU A 342 16.49 10.19 7.39
C LEU A 342 17.10 10.32 5.99
N ALA A 343 16.27 10.10 4.98
CA ALA A 343 16.59 10.43 3.61
C ALA A 343 15.43 11.13 2.92
N HIS A 344 15.73 11.95 1.91
CA HIS A 344 14.72 12.58 1.09
C HIS A 344 13.83 11.54 0.41
N ASN A 345 12.51 11.76 0.36
CA ASN A 345 11.56 10.82 -0.23
C ASN A 345 11.95 10.37 -1.66
N ALA A 346 12.48 11.29 -2.48
CA ALA A 346 12.94 10.96 -3.82
C ALA A 346 14.17 10.02 -3.84
N ALA A 347 15.05 10.10 -2.84
CA ALA A 347 16.22 9.22 -2.74
C ALA A 347 15.82 7.77 -2.42
N ILE A 348 14.68 7.56 -1.77
CA ILE A 348 14.17 6.22 -1.45
C ILE A 348 13.25 5.70 -2.55
N PHE A 349 12.22 6.48 -2.92
CA PHE A 349 11.06 5.98 -3.68
C PHE A 349 11.00 6.42 -5.15
N SER A 350 11.92 7.25 -5.65
CA SER A 350 11.88 7.72 -7.04
C SER A 350 12.11 6.56 -8.03
N ARG A 351 11.28 6.46 -9.06
CA ARG A 351 11.51 5.57 -10.21
C ARG A 351 12.12 6.29 -11.42
N ARG A 352 12.38 7.60 -11.33
CA ARG A 352 13.00 8.38 -12.42
C ARG A 352 14.38 7.82 -12.73
N LYS A 353 14.72 7.73 -14.01
CA LYS A 353 16.04 7.33 -14.47
C LYS A 353 16.97 8.56 -14.55
N ASN A 354 18.24 8.39 -14.21
CA ASN A 354 19.28 9.39 -14.44
C ASN A 354 19.76 9.33 -15.90
N GLU A 355 20.74 10.16 -16.25
CA GLU A 355 21.36 10.20 -17.59
C GLU A 355 21.96 8.86 -18.02
N LEU A 356 22.37 8.03 -17.05
CA LEU A 356 22.88 6.67 -17.27
C LEU A 356 21.75 5.61 -17.36
N GLY A 357 20.48 6.02 -17.39
CA GLY A 357 19.33 5.11 -17.46
C GLY A 357 19.00 4.37 -16.15
N GLN A 358 19.70 4.66 -15.06
CA GLN A 358 19.54 4.00 -13.75
C GLN A 358 18.50 4.71 -12.89
N CYS A 359 17.69 3.93 -12.16
CA CYS A 359 16.70 4.51 -11.25
C CYS A 359 17.37 5.30 -10.10
N THR A 360 16.84 6.49 -9.85
CA THR A 360 17.34 7.43 -8.84
C THR A 360 16.93 7.04 -7.42
N GLY A 361 15.79 6.38 -7.22
CA GLY A 361 15.39 5.87 -5.91
C GLY A 361 16.07 4.54 -5.56
N ALA A 362 16.45 4.40 -4.29
CA ALA A 362 17.11 3.21 -3.75
C ALA A 362 16.29 1.93 -3.97
N ILE A 363 14.97 1.98 -3.71
CA ILE A 363 14.12 0.80 -3.82
C ILE A 363 14.08 0.26 -5.24
N ALA A 364 13.91 1.14 -6.23
CA ALA A 364 13.87 0.74 -7.63
C ALA A 364 15.20 0.16 -8.14
N ARG A 365 16.33 0.50 -7.51
CA ARG A 365 17.63 -0.14 -7.81
C ARG A 365 17.78 -1.51 -7.15
N LEU A 366 17.19 -1.68 -5.97
CA LEU A 366 17.36 -2.89 -5.16
C LEU A 366 16.31 -3.97 -5.44
N GLU A 367 15.13 -3.62 -5.94
CA GLU A 367 13.99 -4.54 -6.02
C GLU A 367 14.31 -5.83 -6.77
N TRP A 368 14.96 -5.73 -7.92
CA TRP A 368 15.40 -6.90 -8.69
C TRP A 368 16.50 -7.69 -7.99
N GLY A 369 17.54 -7.02 -7.47
CA GLY A 369 18.64 -7.69 -6.77
C GLY A 369 18.17 -8.49 -5.55
N VAL A 370 17.20 -7.95 -4.80
CA VAL A 370 16.59 -8.64 -3.67
C VAL A 370 15.79 -9.86 -4.12
N CYS A 371 14.92 -9.71 -5.12
CA CYS A 371 14.15 -10.84 -5.66
C CYS A 371 15.06 -11.93 -6.23
N GLU A 372 16.12 -11.56 -6.96
CA GLU A 372 17.08 -12.50 -7.52
C GLU A 372 17.86 -13.25 -6.44
N ALA A 373 18.27 -12.59 -5.34
CA ALA A 373 18.94 -13.27 -4.24
C ALA A 373 18.02 -14.30 -3.56
N ILE A 374 16.75 -13.94 -3.34
CA ILE A 374 15.72 -14.86 -2.82
C ILE A 374 15.51 -16.04 -3.78
N ASN A 375 15.34 -15.75 -5.07
CA ASN A 375 15.11 -16.78 -6.08
C ASN A 375 16.32 -17.70 -6.24
N ALA A 376 17.55 -17.17 -6.15
CA ALA A 376 18.77 -17.97 -6.19
C ALA A 376 18.86 -18.94 -5.00
N TYR A 377 18.47 -18.51 -3.80
CA TYR A 377 18.37 -19.40 -2.64
C TYR A 377 17.33 -20.51 -2.87
N ARG A 378 16.14 -20.17 -3.42
CA ARG A 378 15.11 -21.17 -3.78
C ARG A 378 15.63 -22.19 -4.81
N MET A 379 16.27 -21.71 -5.87
CA MET A 379 16.86 -22.56 -6.92
C MET A 379 17.94 -23.49 -6.35
N LYS A 380 18.80 -22.98 -5.46
CA LYS A 380 19.82 -23.80 -4.78
C LYS A 380 19.17 -24.94 -3.99
N ALA A 381 18.15 -24.64 -3.18
CA ALA A 381 17.43 -25.65 -2.41
C ALA A 381 16.75 -26.70 -3.31
N TRP A 382 16.19 -26.29 -4.46
CA TRP A 382 15.61 -27.23 -5.43
C TRP A 382 16.66 -28.14 -6.07
N ARG A 383 17.83 -27.61 -6.44
CA ARG A 383 18.95 -28.40 -6.98
C ARG A 383 19.47 -29.41 -5.96
N GLU A 384 19.65 -28.99 -4.70
CA GLU A 384 20.09 -29.86 -3.61
C GLU A 384 19.10 -31.00 -3.37
N LYS A 385 17.80 -30.70 -3.38
CA LYS A 385 16.73 -31.70 -3.24
C LYS A 385 16.73 -32.69 -4.41
N ALA A 386 16.91 -32.22 -5.64
CA ALA A 386 17.00 -33.08 -6.82
C ALA A 386 18.25 -33.99 -6.79
N SER A 387 19.35 -33.53 -6.21
CA SER A 387 20.60 -34.30 -6.05
C SER A 387 20.60 -35.30 -4.88
N GLY A 388 19.50 -35.43 -4.13
CA GLY A 388 19.37 -36.37 -3.01
C GLY A 388 20.05 -35.95 -1.70
N GLY A 389 20.54 -34.71 -1.59
CA GLY A 389 21.33 -34.23 -0.45
C GLY A 389 20.53 -33.62 0.73
N PHE A 390 19.23 -33.86 0.86
CA PHE A 390 18.38 -33.03 1.74
C PHE A 390 18.22 -33.56 3.18
N HIS A 391 18.67 -32.79 4.17
CA HIS A 391 18.25 -32.86 5.57
C HIS A 391 16.89 -32.17 5.76
N LYS A 392 15.98 -32.79 6.53
CA LYS A 392 14.53 -32.52 6.59
C LYS A 392 14.08 -31.15 7.16
N ASP A 393 14.98 -30.27 7.61
CA ASP A 393 14.59 -29.18 8.54
C ASP A 393 14.38 -27.78 7.91
N GLU A 394 14.44 -27.59 6.59
CA GLU A 394 14.47 -26.23 5.99
C GLU A 394 13.37 -25.85 4.97
N ILE A 395 12.14 -26.38 5.06
CA ILE A 395 11.02 -25.79 4.29
C ILE A 395 9.79 -25.57 5.17
N PRO A 396 9.39 -24.30 5.37
CA PRO A 396 7.97 -24.00 5.30
C PRO A 396 7.75 -22.81 4.38
N PHE A 397 7.35 -23.09 3.15
CA PHE A 397 6.53 -22.22 2.31
C PHE A 397 5.80 -23.13 1.32
N ASP A 398 4.81 -23.84 1.85
CA ASP A 398 3.51 -23.98 1.16
C ASP A 398 2.56 -22.95 1.79
#